data_AF-A0AAN0K7X6-F1
#
_entry.id   AF-A0AAN0K7X6-F1
#
_cell.length_a   1.000
_cell.length_b   1.000
_cell.length_c   1.000
_cell.angle_alpha   90.00
_cell.angle_beta   90.00
_cell.angle_gamma   90.00
#
_symmetry.space_group_name_H-M   'P 1'
#
loop_
_entity.id
_entity.type
_entity.pdbx_description
1 polymer ?
#
loop_
_entity_poly.entity_id
_entity_poly.type
_entity_poly.pdbx_seq_one_letter_code
_entity_poly.pdbx_strand_id
1 'polypeptide(L)'
;MGEIKNQLREDLIAAMKQRDDFAKSTIRMALAAIQYAEVAGDEARELSDAEEISVITKERRSRAESAQTYAEAGRPELAEKESAEADFLDRYLPKALSTDELVAIVDAQMTATEAELGAKPTMRQMGAIVKAVNAKVAGRADGKTVAGLVKARINS
;
A
#
# COMPACT_ATOMS: atom_id res chain seq x y z
N MET A 1 -14.11 -10.63 -8.80
CA MET A 1 -12.71 -10.41 -9.19
C MET A 1 -12.49 -8.92 -9.17
N GLY A 2 -11.51 -8.42 -8.42
CA GLY A 2 -11.29 -6.98 -8.33
C GLY A 2 -10.67 -6.39 -9.58
N GLU A 3 -10.72 -5.06 -9.66
CA GLU A 3 -10.29 -4.28 -10.82
C GLU A 3 -8.79 -4.48 -11.12
N ILE A 4 -7.96 -4.58 -10.08
CA ILE A 4 -6.50 -4.72 -10.21
C ILE A 4 -6.14 -6.07 -10.81
N LYS A 5 -6.74 -7.16 -10.33
CA LYS A 5 -6.45 -8.51 -10.87
C LYS A 5 -6.85 -8.63 -12.33
N ASN A 6 -7.94 -7.97 -12.74
CA ASN A 6 -8.34 -7.89 -14.15
C ASN A 6 -7.29 -7.12 -14.97
N GLN A 7 -6.92 -5.91 -14.54
CA GLN A 7 -5.92 -5.09 -15.24
C GLN A 7 -4.57 -5.81 -15.38
N LEU A 8 -4.09 -6.46 -14.32
CA LEU A 8 -2.86 -7.25 -14.34
C LEU A 8 -2.90 -8.37 -15.39
N ARG A 9 -4.05 -9.03 -15.58
CA ARG A 9 -4.18 -10.10 -16.59
C ARG A 9 -4.12 -9.55 -18.01
N GLU A 10 -4.77 -8.43 -18.27
CA GLU A 10 -4.73 -7.75 -19.57
C GLU A 10 -3.31 -7.28 -19.90
N ASP A 11 -2.64 -6.65 -18.93
CA ASP A 11 -1.27 -6.18 -19.09
C ASP A 11 -0.27 -7.33 -19.24
N LEU A 12 -0.52 -8.49 -18.61
CA LEU A 12 0.31 -9.68 -18.82
C LEU A 12 0.27 -10.14 -20.28
N ILE A 13 -0.91 -10.14 -20.89
CA ILE A 13 -1.07 -10.49 -22.32
C ILE A 13 -0.32 -9.49 -23.18
N ALA A 14 -0.44 -8.19 -22.88
CA ALA A 14 0.28 -7.14 -23.59
C ALA A 14 1.80 -7.30 -23.46
N ALA A 15 2.33 -7.53 -22.26
CA ALA A 15 3.75 -7.75 -22.00
C ALA A 15 4.28 -8.99 -22.77
N MET A 16 3.52 -10.08 -22.80
CA MET A 16 3.88 -11.27 -23.57
C MET A 16 3.95 -11.00 -25.07
N LYS A 17 3.01 -10.23 -25.62
CA LYS A 17 3.00 -9.85 -27.04
C LYS A 17 4.18 -8.94 -27.40
N GLN A 18 4.53 -8.03 -26.49
CA GLN A 18 5.64 -7.09 -26.66
C GLN A 18 7.01 -7.70 -26.33
N ARG A 19 7.04 -8.91 -25.79
CA ARG A 19 8.26 -9.57 -25.26
C ARG A 19 8.95 -8.73 -24.17
N ASP A 20 8.15 -8.00 -23.38
CA ASP A 20 8.62 -7.28 -22.21
C ASP A 20 8.77 -8.26 -21.04
N ASP A 21 9.99 -8.81 -20.90
CA ASP A 21 10.28 -9.81 -19.88
C ASP A 21 10.17 -9.25 -18.45
N PHE A 22 10.51 -7.97 -18.26
CA PHE A 22 10.44 -7.28 -16.97
C PHE A 22 8.99 -7.15 -16.50
N ALA A 23 8.12 -6.53 -17.32
CA ALA A 23 6.71 -6.39 -16.99
C ALA A 23 6.05 -7.76 -16.78
N LYS A 24 6.35 -8.72 -17.66
CA LYS A 24 5.84 -10.10 -17.56
C LYS A 24 6.20 -10.76 -16.24
N SER A 25 7.45 -10.66 -15.77
CA SER A 25 7.84 -11.26 -14.50
C SER A 25 7.19 -10.56 -13.31
N THR A 26 7.16 -9.24 -13.29
CA THR A 26 6.62 -8.45 -12.18
C THR A 26 5.11 -8.65 -12.04
N ILE A 27 4.37 -8.64 -13.15
CA ILE A 27 2.93 -8.89 -13.18
C ILE A 27 2.59 -10.32 -12.70
N ARG A 28 3.38 -11.33 -13.09
CA ARG A 28 3.14 -12.71 -12.63
C ARG A 28 3.33 -12.86 -11.14
N MET A 29 4.32 -12.18 -10.56
CA MET A 29 4.52 -12.18 -9.12
C MET A 29 3.38 -11.47 -8.38
N ALA A 30 2.91 -10.34 -8.91
CA ALA A 30 1.74 -9.64 -8.37
C ALA A 30 0.47 -10.52 -8.41
N LEU A 31 0.20 -11.19 -9.53
CA LEU A 31 -0.92 -12.12 -9.67
C LEU A 31 -0.80 -13.32 -8.71
N ALA A 32 0.41 -13.86 -8.54
CA ALA A 32 0.66 -14.94 -7.60
C ALA A 32 0.42 -14.51 -6.15
N ALA A 33 0.79 -13.28 -5.77
CA ALA A 33 0.52 -12.74 -4.46
C ALA A 33 -0.99 -12.58 -4.19
N ILE A 34 -1.75 -12.09 -5.18
CA ILE A 34 -3.22 -12.04 -5.09
C ILE A 34 -3.80 -13.45 -4.94
N GLN A 35 -3.38 -14.39 -5.80
CA GLN A 35 -3.87 -15.76 -5.74
C GLN A 35 -3.53 -16.45 -4.41
N TYR A 36 -2.35 -16.19 -3.85
CA TYR A 36 -1.97 -16.68 -2.53
C TYR A 36 -2.91 -16.14 -1.45
N ALA A 37 -3.22 -14.83 -1.48
CA ALA A 37 -4.15 -14.22 -0.53
C ALA A 37 -5.59 -14.76 -0.67
N GLU A 38 -6.03 -15.10 -1.88
CA GLU A 38 -7.34 -15.73 -2.15
C GLU A 38 -7.50 -17.10 -1.49
N VAL A 39 -6.40 -17.82 -1.26
CA VAL A 39 -6.40 -19.20 -0.71
C VAL A 39 -5.78 -19.31 0.68
N ALA A 40 -5.31 -18.21 1.26
CA ALA A 40 -4.62 -18.21 2.56
C ALA A 40 -5.57 -18.39 3.76
N GLY A 41 -6.89 -18.18 3.56
CA GLY A 41 -7.91 -18.41 4.58
C GLY A 41 -8.41 -19.86 4.63
N ASP A 42 -9.41 -20.12 5.47
CA ASP A 42 -10.02 -21.45 5.60
C ASP A 42 -10.69 -21.93 4.31
N GLU A 43 -11.18 -20.99 3.50
CA GLU A 43 -11.81 -21.23 2.21
C GLU A 43 -11.25 -20.32 1.13
N ALA A 44 -11.14 -20.85 -0.09
CA ALA A 44 -10.75 -20.07 -1.24
C ALA A 44 -11.86 -19.08 -1.62
N ARG A 45 -11.50 -17.82 -1.81
CA ARG A 45 -12.45 -16.77 -2.24
C ARG A 45 -11.77 -15.72 -3.10
N GLU A 46 -12.56 -14.99 -3.87
CA GLU A 46 -12.05 -13.80 -4.56
C GLU A 46 -11.84 -12.64 -3.58
N LEU A 47 -10.81 -11.84 -3.85
CA LEU A 47 -10.57 -10.60 -3.13
C LEU A 47 -11.49 -9.48 -3.63
N SER A 48 -11.86 -8.59 -2.72
CA SER A 48 -12.44 -7.28 -3.05
C SER A 48 -11.35 -6.31 -3.52
N ASP A 49 -11.75 -5.21 -4.18
CA ASP A 49 -10.80 -4.18 -4.66
C ASP A 49 -9.89 -3.64 -3.55
N ALA A 50 -10.45 -3.41 -2.36
CA ALA A 50 -9.69 -2.93 -1.21
C ALA A 50 -8.63 -3.95 -0.75
N GLU A 51 -8.94 -5.24 -0.85
CA GLU A 51 -8.02 -6.32 -0.49
C GLU A 51 -6.94 -6.50 -1.55
N GLU A 52 -7.27 -6.39 -2.85
CA GLU A 52 -6.28 -6.40 -3.93
C GLU A 52 -5.31 -5.22 -3.81
N ILE A 53 -5.82 -4.01 -3.56
CA ILE A 53 -5.01 -2.82 -3.25
C ILE A 53 -4.07 -3.11 -2.09
N SER A 54 -4.57 -3.70 -1.00
CA SER A 54 -3.76 -4.02 0.17
C SER A 54 -2.65 -5.02 -0.15
N VAL A 55 -2.92 -6.03 -0.98
CA VAL A 55 -1.92 -7.01 -1.41
C VAL A 55 -0.84 -6.34 -2.26
N ILE A 56 -1.21 -5.58 -3.29
CA ILE A 56 -0.23 -4.91 -4.17
C ILE A 56 0.57 -3.85 -3.41
N THR A 57 -0.05 -3.11 -2.49
CA THR A 57 0.66 -2.16 -1.61
C THR A 57 1.74 -2.86 -0.79
N LYS A 58 1.43 -4.05 -0.24
CA LYS A 58 2.39 -4.85 0.52
C LYS A 58 3.54 -5.34 -0.36
N GLU A 59 3.24 -5.84 -1.56
CA GLU A 59 4.24 -6.33 -2.52
C GLU A 59 5.19 -5.21 -2.99
N ARG A 60 4.67 -4.01 -3.24
CA ARG A 60 5.45 -2.82 -3.58
C ARG A 60 6.38 -2.42 -2.44
N ARG A 61 5.88 -2.45 -1.19
CA ARG A 61 6.69 -2.15 -0.01
C ARG A 61 7.81 -3.18 0.19
N SER A 62 7.49 -4.47 0.08
CA SER A 62 8.48 -5.54 0.24
C SER A 62 9.65 -5.39 -0.72
N ARG A 63 9.38 -4.96 -1.96
CA ARG A 63 10.41 -4.63 -2.96
C ARG A 63 11.24 -3.42 -2.56
N ALA A 64 10.61 -2.33 -2.10
CA ALA A 64 11.34 -1.16 -1.61
C ALA A 64 12.24 -1.48 -0.40
N GLU A 65 11.77 -2.31 0.54
CA GLU A 65 12.55 -2.79 1.69
C GLU A 65 13.72 -3.68 1.23
N SER A 66 13.49 -4.54 0.23
CA SER A 66 14.52 -5.39 -0.36
C SER A 66 15.57 -4.57 -1.11
N ALA A 67 15.14 -3.52 -1.83
CA ALA A 67 16.03 -2.59 -2.50
C ALA A 67 16.98 -1.91 -1.52
N GLN A 68 16.45 -1.40 -0.40
CA GLN A 68 17.26 -0.82 0.67
C GLN A 68 18.25 -1.85 1.23
N THR A 69 17.78 -3.07 1.51
CA THR A 69 18.63 -4.14 2.05
C THR A 69 19.78 -4.49 1.09
N TYR A 70 19.51 -4.56 -0.21
CA TYR A 70 20.55 -4.81 -1.22
C TYR A 70 21.55 -3.64 -1.34
N ALA A 71 21.06 -2.40 -1.27
CA ALA A 71 21.93 -1.22 -1.29
C ALA A 71 22.88 -1.21 -0.08
N GLU A 72 22.36 -1.46 1.11
CA GLU A 72 23.15 -1.57 2.36
C GLU A 72 24.17 -2.72 2.30
N ALA A 73 23.84 -3.80 1.59
CA ALA A 73 24.73 -4.93 1.36
C ALA A 73 25.74 -4.72 0.21
N GLY A 74 25.81 -3.53 -0.40
CA GLY A 74 26.73 -3.22 -1.50
C GLY A 74 26.38 -3.93 -2.81
N ARG A 75 25.09 -4.17 -3.07
CA ARG A 75 24.55 -4.84 -4.27
C ARG A 75 23.64 -3.91 -5.08
N PRO A 76 24.17 -2.82 -5.67
CA PRO A 76 23.36 -1.78 -6.31
C PRO A 76 22.51 -2.30 -7.46
N GLU A 77 23.03 -3.23 -8.28
CA GLU A 77 22.30 -3.84 -9.39
C GLU A 77 20.97 -4.51 -8.93
N LEU A 78 21.01 -5.16 -7.76
CA LEU A 78 19.83 -5.82 -7.19
C LEU A 78 18.88 -4.78 -6.56
N ALA A 79 19.44 -3.73 -5.95
CA ALA A 79 18.66 -2.64 -5.40
C ALA A 79 17.87 -1.88 -6.48
N GLU A 80 18.52 -1.61 -7.62
CA GLU A 80 17.88 -0.97 -8.78
C GLU A 80 16.78 -1.85 -9.36
N LYS A 81 17.01 -3.15 -9.47
CA LYS A 81 15.99 -4.10 -9.93
C LYS A 81 14.75 -4.08 -9.02
N GLU A 82 14.94 -4.23 -7.72
CA GLU A 82 13.84 -4.20 -6.74
C GLU A 82 13.11 -2.84 -6.75
N SER A 83 13.84 -1.74 -6.85
CA SER A 83 13.25 -0.39 -6.95
C SER A 83 12.40 -0.24 -8.22
N ALA A 84 12.92 -0.70 -9.37
CA ALA A 84 12.18 -0.67 -10.62
C ALA A 84 10.89 -1.51 -10.54
N GLU A 85 10.94 -2.69 -9.91
CA GLU A 85 9.74 -3.51 -9.70
C GLU A 85 8.74 -2.83 -8.77
N ALA A 86 9.21 -2.17 -7.70
CA ALA A 86 8.34 -1.40 -6.80
C ALA A 86 7.64 -0.26 -7.56
N ASP A 87 8.38 0.52 -8.34
CA ASP A 87 7.84 1.64 -9.13
C ASP A 87 6.90 1.16 -10.24
N PHE A 88 7.14 -0.04 -10.80
CA PHE A 88 6.22 -0.65 -11.75
C PHE A 88 4.86 -0.97 -11.11
N LEU A 89 4.85 -1.45 -9.86
CA LEU A 89 3.60 -1.77 -9.14
C LEU A 89 2.76 -0.53 -8.81
N ASP A 90 3.36 0.67 -8.74
CA ASP A 90 2.63 1.91 -8.50
C ASP A 90 1.59 2.22 -9.61
N ARG A 91 1.72 1.62 -10.80
CA ARG A 91 0.73 1.74 -11.89
C ARG A 91 -0.63 1.12 -11.56
N TYR A 92 -0.65 0.16 -10.63
CA TYR A 92 -1.86 -0.56 -10.21
C TYR A 92 -2.44 -0.04 -8.90
N LEU A 93 -1.81 0.97 -8.30
CA LEU A 93 -2.20 1.51 -7.02
C LEU A 93 -2.78 2.93 -7.17
N PRO A 94 -3.71 3.33 -6.29
CA PRO A 94 -4.05 4.73 -6.13
C PRO A 94 -2.79 5.56 -5.85
N LYS A 95 -2.74 6.78 -6.39
CA LYS A 95 -1.61 7.68 -6.17
C LYS A 95 -1.31 7.84 -4.68
N ALA A 96 -0.11 7.42 -4.28
CA ALA A 96 0.39 7.56 -2.92
C ALA A 96 0.36 9.03 -2.49
N LEU A 97 -0.01 9.25 -1.23
CA LEU A 97 0.07 10.56 -0.61
C LEU A 97 1.53 10.89 -0.31
N SER A 98 1.91 12.14 -0.55
CA SER A 98 3.11 12.69 0.04
C SER A 98 2.98 12.75 1.57
N THR A 99 4.12 12.87 2.26
CA THR A 99 4.14 13.02 3.72
C THR A 99 3.30 14.22 4.17
N ASP A 100 3.39 15.35 3.47
CA ASP A 100 2.66 16.57 3.84
C ASP A 100 1.15 16.42 3.62
N GLU A 101 0.72 15.79 2.52
CA GLU A 101 -0.70 15.50 2.29
C GLU A 101 -1.26 14.56 3.36
N LEU A 102 -0.50 13.53 3.73
CA LEU A 102 -0.91 12.60 4.78
C LEU A 102 -1.01 13.30 6.14
N VAL A 103 -0.04 14.14 6.47
CA VAL A 103 -0.03 14.96 7.68
C VAL A 103 -1.26 15.87 7.71
N ALA A 104 -1.57 16.57 6.62
CA ALA A 104 -2.73 17.44 6.54
C ALA A 104 -4.06 16.70 6.76
N ILE A 105 -4.19 15.47 6.23
CA ILE A 105 -5.38 14.63 6.45
C ILE A 105 -5.49 14.20 7.92
N VAL A 106 -4.37 13.81 8.54
CA VAL A 106 -4.32 13.45 9.96
C VAL A 106 -4.71 14.64 10.82
N ASP A 107 -4.13 15.82 10.57
CA ASP A 107 -4.39 17.04 11.34
C ASP A 107 -5.85 17.47 11.22
N ALA A 108 -6.42 17.43 10.01
CA ALA A 108 -7.84 17.69 9.80
C ALA A 108 -8.74 16.72 10.59
N GLN A 109 -8.38 15.43 10.66
CA GLN A 109 -9.14 14.46 11.43
C GLN A 109 -8.99 14.70 12.94
N MET A 110 -7.80 15.07 13.42
CA MET A 110 -7.56 15.41 14.82
C MET A 110 -8.43 16.61 15.24
N THR A 111 -8.46 17.67 14.44
CA THR A 111 -9.30 18.86 14.70
C THR A 111 -10.79 18.52 14.70
N ALA A 112 -11.26 17.70 13.76
CA ALA A 112 -12.65 17.26 13.73
C ALA A 112 -13.03 16.48 15.00
N THR A 113 -12.17 15.55 15.44
CA THR A 113 -12.40 14.79 16.66
C THR A 113 -12.32 15.65 17.92
N GLU A 114 -11.44 16.65 17.97
CA GLU A 114 -11.38 17.61 19.08
C GLU A 114 -12.68 18.42 19.20
N ALA A 115 -13.22 18.89 18.07
CA ALA A 115 -14.48 19.62 18.04
C ALA A 115 -15.67 18.79 18.53
N GLU A 116 -15.71 17.49 18.19
CA GLU A 116 -16.73 16.55 18.66
C GLU A 116 -16.62 16.24 20.16
N LEU A 117 -15.40 16.14 20.68
CA LEU A 117 -15.15 15.82 22.09
C LEU A 117 -15.22 17.05 23.00
N GLY A 118 -15.01 18.26 22.46
CA GLY A 118 -14.77 19.48 23.24
C GLY A 118 -13.45 19.47 24.01
N ALA A 119 -12.55 18.54 23.69
CA ALA A 119 -11.25 18.37 24.34
C ALA A 119 -10.27 17.67 23.40
N LYS A 120 -8.97 17.88 23.65
CA LYS A 120 -7.89 17.25 22.88
C LYS A 120 -8.03 15.73 22.86
N PRO A 121 -7.95 15.08 21.68
CA PRO A 121 -8.05 13.62 21.58
C PRO A 121 -6.95 12.91 22.37
N THR A 122 -7.30 11.81 23.02
CA THR A 122 -6.37 10.99 23.81
C THR A 122 -6.13 9.64 23.15
N MET A 123 -5.25 8.82 23.75
CA MET A 123 -5.03 7.44 23.31
C MET A 123 -6.32 6.60 23.28
N ARG A 124 -7.36 6.97 24.03
CA ARG A 124 -8.68 6.31 23.96
C ARG A 124 -9.36 6.48 22.60
N GLN A 125 -9.13 7.61 21.93
CA GLN A 125 -9.70 7.91 20.61
C GLN A 125 -8.79 7.54 19.45
N MET A 126 -7.51 7.21 19.71
CA MET A 126 -6.54 6.87 18.68
C MET A 126 -7.05 5.82 17.70
N GLY A 127 -7.64 4.71 18.17
CA GLY A 127 -8.15 3.66 17.29
C GLY A 127 -9.24 4.12 16.32
N ALA A 128 -10.16 4.98 16.81
CA ALA A 128 -11.22 5.54 15.99
C ALA A 128 -10.67 6.54 14.96
N ILE A 129 -9.74 7.40 15.36
CA ILE A 129 -9.07 8.38 14.48
C ILE A 129 -8.29 7.65 13.38
N VAL A 130 -7.49 6.65 13.74
CA VAL A 130 -6.73 5.83 12.77
C VAL A 130 -7.67 5.16 11.78
N LYS A 131 -8.79 4.59 12.25
CA LYS A 131 -9.80 3.99 11.37
C LYS A 131 -10.40 5.01 10.41
N ALA A 132 -10.76 6.20 10.88
CA ALA A 132 -11.32 7.26 10.06
C ALA A 132 -10.32 7.80 9.02
N VAL A 133 -9.05 7.99 9.41
CA VAL A 133 -7.99 8.39 8.46
C VAL A 133 -7.76 7.29 7.43
N ASN A 134 -7.61 6.03 7.84
CA ASN A 134 -7.41 4.90 6.92
C ASN A 134 -8.53 4.78 5.88
N ALA A 135 -9.78 5.08 6.24
CA ALA A 135 -10.88 5.13 5.28
C ALA A 135 -10.70 6.24 4.22
N LYS A 136 -10.11 7.39 4.59
CA LYS A 136 -9.83 8.51 3.68
C LYS A 136 -8.59 8.29 2.80
N VAL A 137 -7.65 7.47 3.28
CA VAL A 137 -6.35 7.25 2.61
C VAL A 137 -6.17 5.81 2.11
N ALA A 138 -7.26 5.04 2.00
CA ALA A 138 -7.23 3.65 1.59
C ALA A 138 -6.43 3.46 0.29
N GLY A 139 -5.39 2.63 0.35
CA GLY A 139 -4.48 2.37 -0.79
C GLY A 139 -3.50 3.48 -1.13
N ARG A 140 -3.56 4.63 -0.44
CA ARG A 140 -2.72 5.81 -0.70
C ARG A 140 -1.72 6.11 0.41
N ALA A 141 -1.91 5.51 1.59
CA ALA A 141 -0.94 5.55 2.69
C ALA A 141 -1.01 4.26 3.51
N ASP A 142 0.12 3.90 4.11
CA ASP A 142 0.24 2.71 4.94
C ASP A 142 -0.37 2.95 6.34
N GLY A 143 -1.15 1.98 6.81
CA GLY A 143 -1.86 2.09 8.09
C GLY A 143 -0.94 2.17 9.32
N LYS A 144 0.27 1.61 9.27
CA LYS A 144 1.26 1.74 10.34
C LYS A 144 1.83 3.15 10.37
N THR A 145 2.07 3.75 9.20
CA THR A 145 2.48 5.15 9.06
C THR A 145 1.40 6.09 9.59
N VAL A 146 0.13 5.87 9.21
CA VAL A 146 -1.03 6.60 9.74
C VAL A 146 -1.10 6.49 11.27
N ALA A 147 -1.00 5.27 11.81
CA ALA A 147 -1.05 5.05 13.25
C ALA A 147 0.12 5.75 13.99
N GLY A 148 1.32 5.75 13.41
CA GLY A 148 2.48 6.45 13.95
C GLY A 148 2.27 7.97 14.01
N LEU A 149 1.77 8.57 12.92
CA LEU A 149 1.50 10.00 12.85
C LEU A 149 0.40 10.43 13.83
N VAL A 150 -0.72 9.70 13.88
CA VAL A 150 -1.81 9.98 14.84
C VAL A 150 -1.30 9.90 16.28
N LYS A 151 -0.52 8.87 16.61
CA LYS A 151 0.08 8.74 17.95
C LYS A 151 1.00 9.91 18.28
N ALA A 152 1.81 10.36 17.33
CA ALA A 152 2.68 11.52 17.52
C ALA A 152 1.87 12.79 17.80
N ARG A 153 0.75 13.01 17.10
CA ARG A 153 -0.14 14.17 17.32
C ARG A 153 -0.90 14.14 18.65
N ILE A 154 -1.23 12.95 19.16
CA ILE A 154 -1.85 12.81 20.48
C ILE A 154 -0.86 13.14 21.60
N ASN A 155 0.41 12.76 21.42
CA ASN A 155 1.46 12.91 22.43
C ASN A 155 2.20 14.26 22.39
N SER A 156 2.11 15.01 21.29
CA SER A 156 2.55 16.41 21.19
C SER A 156 1.55 17.32 21.89
#